data_AF-A0A1P8U4K3-F1
#
_entry.id   AF-A0A1P8U4K3-F1
#
_cell.length_a   1.000
_cell.length_b   1.000
_cell.length_c   1.000
_cell.angle_alpha   90.00
_cell.angle_beta   90.00
_cell.angle_gamma   90.00
#
_symmetry.space_group_name_H-M   'P 1'
#
loop_
_entity.id
_entity.type
_entity.pdbx_description
1 polymer ?
#
loop_
_entity_poly.entity_id
_entity_poly.type
_entity_poly.pdbx_seq_one_letter_code
_entity_poly.pdbx_strand_id
1 'polypeptide(L)'
;MNVDACVRLAVAAVPSDVRAGFIDDPLETMTGRLGLTVRAAPQLASARADGGFCDGMSFLDDGVILYRPTGNRRENFTLAHELGHYIVNTLDRVVDWLADNDDDGRVLETICDRFARELLLPTNVAAELVGRGPVRARHVLELYSATSASHPVCMIALAQQMRELGAIALIDRTTGEVTDASVRPDPELGWPKVIPWRGQRMPQGHHLLGLEEGTGRTERLTWHGTWGDEDFFIDAVGARNKIVCVFAATDIWTPGSAAPLISRDFDTRPHLRGTCCGRDFQVAGYPCPKCKKPFCPSCGLCPCQRSSAADALCDECFRLFRPHLLEGGLCVECR
;
A
#
# COMPACT_ATOMS: atom_id res chain seq x y z
N MET A 1 8.90 -20.45 -9.77
CA MET A 1 8.94 -19.95 -8.37
C MET A 1 7.77 -18.99 -8.18
N ASN A 2 7.51 -18.48 -6.98
CA ASN A 2 6.57 -17.37 -6.77
C ASN A 2 7.18 -16.37 -5.79
N VAL A 3 6.57 -15.18 -5.67
CA VAL A 3 7.06 -14.10 -4.81
C VAL A 3 7.32 -14.56 -3.38
N ASP A 4 6.42 -15.34 -2.79
CA ASP A 4 6.58 -15.80 -1.39
C ASP A 4 7.79 -16.74 -1.23
N ALA A 5 8.07 -17.58 -2.22
CA ALA A 5 9.27 -18.40 -2.22
C ALA A 5 10.54 -17.56 -2.36
N CYS A 6 10.54 -16.51 -3.20
CA CYS A 6 11.65 -15.58 -3.33
C CYS A 6 11.93 -14.83 -2.01
N VAL A 7 10.88 -14.33 -1.36
CA VAL A 7 10.99 -13.64 -0.05
C VAL A 7 11.56 -14.58 1.01
N ARG A 8 11.07 -15.83 1.09
CA ARG A 8 11.63 -16.82 2.03
C ARG A 8 13.11 -17.11 1.77
N LEU A 9 13.52 -17.22 0.50
CA LEU A 9 14.93 -17.43 0.15
C LEU A 9 15.78 -16.21 0.55
N ALA A 10 15.32 -15.00 0.25
CA ALA A 10 16.00 -13.76 0.63
C ALA A 10 16.16 -13.64 2.15
N VAL A 11 15.08 -13.84 2.92
CA VAL A 11 15.14 -13.81 4.40
C VAL A 11 16.05 -14.91 4.93
N ALA A 12 16.02 -16.12 4.35
CA ALA A 12 16.88 -17.22 4.76
C ALA A 12 18.36 -16.99 4.47
N ALA A 13 18.69 -16.21 3.43
CA ALA A 13 20.05 -15.83 3.09
C ALA A 13 20.68 -14.87 4.11
N VAL A 14 19.87 -14.14 4.87
CA VAL A 14 20.36 -13.27 5.95
C VAL A 14 20.70 -14.11 7.19
N PRO A 15 21.92 -13.99 7.76
CA PRO A 15 22.31 -14.68 8.99
C PRO A 15 21.35 -14.40 10.15
N SER A 16 21.14 -15.38 11.03
CA SER A 16 20.13 -15.27 12.10
C SER A 16 20.45 -14.17 13.12
N ASP A 17 21.73 -13.95 13.42
CA ASP A 17 22.19 -12.88 14.29
C ASP A 17 21.97 -11.51 13.65
N VAL A 18 22.20 -11.39 12.33
CA VAL A 18 21.88 -10.17 11.56
C VAL A 18 20.38 -9.90 11.59
N ARG A 19 19.53 -10.91 11.35
CA ARG A 19 18.07 -10.74 11.43
C ARG A 19 17.61 -10.27 12.82
N ALA A 20 18.19 -10.83 13.88
CA ALA A 20 17.86 -10.43 15.25
C ALA A 20 18.30 -8.98 15.53
N GLY A 21 19.52 -8.60 15.13
CA GLY A 21 20.02 -7.22 15.32
C GLY A 21 19.23 -6.18 14.54
N PHE A 22 18.71 -6.55 13.37
CA PHE A 22 17.96 -5.63 12.50
C PHE A 22 16.65 -5.13 13.12
N ILE A 23 16.06 -5.90 14.04
CA ILE A 23 14.84 -5.50 14.77
C ILE A 23 15.12 -4.32 15.70
N ASP A 24 16.34 -4.24 16.24
CA ASP A 24 16.74 -3.23 17.22
C ASP A 24 17.44 -2.04 16.55
N ASP A 25 18.47 -2.29 15.74
CA ASP A 25 19.26 -1.25 15.07
C ASP A 25 19.65 -1.68 13.64
N PRO A 26 18.81 -1.35 12.64
CA PRO A 26 19.08 -1.62 11.23
C PRO A 26 20.42 -1.07 10.73
N LEU A 27 20.78 0.15 11.15
CA LEU A 27 21.95 0.84 10.63
C LEU A 27 23.25 0.23 11.17
N GLU A 28 23.29 -0.02 12.49
CA GLU A 28 24.41 -0.74 13.12
C GLU A 28 24.54 -2.15 12.53
N THR A 29 23.43 -2.84 12.35
CA THR A 29 23.44 -4.20 11.82
C THR A 29 24.04 -4.26 10.42
N MET A 30 23.66 -3.34 9.54
CA MET A 30 24.18 -3.29 8.17
C MET A 30 25.67 -2.90 8.11
N THR A 31 26.09 -1.93 8.92
CA THR A 31 27.47 -1.44 8.90
C THR A 31 28.43 -2.32 9.68
N GLY A 32 28.05 -2.73 10.89
CA GLY A 32 28.87 -3.50 11.82
C GLY A 32 28.91 -5.00 11.55
N ARG A 33 27.78 -5.60 11.15
CA ARG A 33 27.69 -7.07 10.97
C ARG A 33 27.80 -7.51 9.52
N LEU A 34 27.20 -6.75 8.59
CA LEU A 34 27.29 -7.05 7.16
C LEU A 34 28.46 -6.34 6.46
N GLY A 35 29.13 -5.39 7.14
CA GLY A 35 30.26 -4.65 6.58
C GLY A 35 29.88 -3.72 5.41
N LEU A 36 28.60 -3.38 5.26
CA LEU A 36 28.12 -2.52 4.19
C LEU A 36 28.44 -1.06 4.48
N THR A 37 28.71 -0.29 3.42
CA THR A 37 28.87 1.16 3.55
C THR A 37 27.50 1.82 3.42
N VAL A 38 26.88 2.18 4.55
CA VAL A 38 25.56 2.84 4.57
C VAL A 38 25.73 4.33 4.82
N ARG A 39 25.17 5.19 3.94
CA ARG A 39 25.29 6.65 4.06
C ARG A 39 23.96 7.37 3.85
N ALA A 40 23.67 8.32 4.73
CA ALA A 40 22.59 9.27 4.51
C ALA A 40 22.96 10.18 3.32
N ALA A 41 22.05 10.32 2.37
CA ALA A 41 22.20 11.16 1.19
C ALA A 41 21.03 12.16 1.10
N PRO A 42 21.09 13.31 1.82
CA PRO A 42 20.04 14.33 1.79
C PRO A 42 19.73 14.84 0.37
N GLN A 43 20.73 14.78 -0.51
CA GLN A 43 20.63 15.15 -1.93
C GLN A 43 19.55 14.34 -2.69
N LEU A 44 19.18 13.14 -2.20
CA LEU A 44 18.08 12.33 -2.76
C LEU A 44 16.71 12.98 -2.57
N ALA A 45 16.57 13.94 -1.64
CA ALA A 45 15.34 14.72 -1.48
C ALA A 45 15.03 15.63 -2.69
N SER A 46 16.05 15.94 -3.50
CA SER A 46 15.94 16.73 -4.73
C SER A 46 15.91 15.81 -5.96
N ALA A 47 14.81 15.09 -6.17
CA ALA A 47 14.61 14.27 -7.37
C ALA A 47 13.63 14.91 -8.37
N ARG A 48 14.21 15.25 -9.54
CA ARG A 48 13.70 15.32 -10.93
C ARG A 48 12.21 15.55 -11.23
N ALA A 49 11.96 16.29 -12.31
CA ALA A 49 10.65 16.65 -12.86
C ALA A 49 9.73 15.48 -13.28
N ASP A 50 10.21 14.22 -13.23
CA ASP A 50 9.50 13.03 -13.72
C ASP A 50 8.88 12.15 -12.61
N GLY A 51 8.79 12.65 -11.37
CA GLY A 51 7.76 12.19 -10.43
C GLY A 51 8.00 10.86 -9.70
N GLY A 52 9.25 10.46 -9.48
CA GLY A 52 9.60 9.38 -8.54
C GLY A 52 10.65 9.85 -7.53
N PHE A 53 10.30 9.89 -6.24
CA PHE A 53 11.30 10.05 -5.18
C PHE A 53 11.85 8.66 -4.83
N CYS A 54 13.12 8.40 -5.15
CA CYS A 54 13.83 7.26 -4.59
C CYS A 54 14.19 7.59 -3.14
N ASP A 55 13.55 6.91 -2.19
CA ASP A 55 13.89 7.05 -0.77
C ASP A 55 15.24 6.40 -0.43
N GLY A 56 15.72 5.47 -1.26
CA GLY A 56 17.02 4.82 -1.14
C GLY A 56 17.63 4.45 -2.50
N MET A 57 18.89 4.01 -2.47
CA MET A 57 19.61 3.47 -3.62
C MET A 57 20.72 2.53 -3.15
N SER A 58 20.81 1.36 -3.77
CA SER A 58 21.86 0.37 -3.53
C SER A 58 22.81 0.27 -4.73
N PHE A 59 24.11 0.33 -4.45
CA PHE A 59 25.18 0.07 -5.41
C PHE A 59 25.73 -1.33 -5.12
N LEU A 60 25.18 -2.30 -5.84
CA LEU A 60 25.28 -3.73 -5.54
C LEU A 60 26.73 -4.24 -5.56
N ASP A 61 27.52 -3.79 -6.54
CA ASP A 61 28.91 -4.20 -6.72
C ASP A 61 29.86 -3.60 -5.67
N ASP A 62 29.51 -2.44 -5.11
CA ASP A 62 30.35 -1.69 -4.17
C ASP A 62 29.97 -1.93 -2.70
N GLY A 63 28.87 -2.64 -2.42
CA GLY A 63 28.35 -2.82 -1.07
C GLY A 63 27.95 -1.50 -0.40
N VAL A 64 27.52 -0.51 -1.21
CA VAL A 64 27.13 0.83 -0.74
C VAL A 64 25.62 0.98 -0.79
N ILE A 65 25.03 1.47 0.31
CA ILE A 65 23.61 1.80 0.38
C ILE A 65 23.46 3.26 0.77
N LEU A 66 22.72 4.01 -0.04
CA LEU A 66 22.34 5.39 0.21
C LEU A 66 20.86 5.45 0.61
N TYR A 67 20.53 6.29 1.57
CA TYR A 67 19.13 6.52 1.97
C TYR A 67 18.85 8.00 2.23
N ARG A 68 17.60 8.40 2.01
CA ARG A 68 17.11 9.72 2.39
C ARG A 68 16.79 9.71 3.89
N PRO A 69 17.49 10.52 4.71
CA PRO A 69 17.16 10.62 6.12
C PRO A 69 15.78 11.26 6.28
N THR A 70 14.90 10.63 7.06
CA THR A 70 13.55 11.17 7.33
C THR A 70 13.36 11.58 8.79
N GLY A 71 14.35 11.29 9.65
CA GLY A 71 14.30 11.61 11.08
C GLY A 71 13.25 10.80 11.84
N ASN A 72 12.76 9.72 11.23
CA ASN A 72 11.80 8.81 11.83
C ASN A 72 12.01 7.39 11.29
N ARG A 73 11.37 6.42 11.93
CA ARG A 73 11.53 4.99 11.64
C ARG A 73 11.09 4.52 10.24
N ARG A 74 10.59 5.41 9.37
CA ARG A 74 10.42 5.09 7.94
C ARG A 74 11.77 4.83 7.27
N GLU A 75 12.85 5.47 7.72
CA GLU A 75 14.18 5.21 7.19
C GLU A 75 14.64 3.76 7.41
N ASN A 76 14.21 3.13 8.51
CA ASN A 76 14.47 1.72 8.76
C ASN A 76 13.85 0.81 7.71
N PHE A 77 12.66 1.17 7.19
CA PHE A 77 12.04 0.46 6.07
C PHE A 77 12.84 0.62 4.79
N THR A 78 13.27 1.85 4.48
CA THR A 78 14.14 2.12 3.34
C THR A 78 15.44 1.31 3.42
N LEU A 79 16.11 1.30 4.58
CA LEU A 79 17.33 0.51 4.79
C LEU A 79 17.10 -0.99 4.56
N ALA A 80 16.01 -1.54 5.10
CA ALA A 80 15.64 -2.94 4.92
C ALA A 80 15.30 -3.26 3.46
N HIS A 81 14.63 -2.33 2.77
CA HIS A 81 14.27 -2.45 1.36
C HIS A 81 15.51 -2.47 0.47
N GLU A 82 16.46 -1.57 0.68
CA GLU A 82 17.74 -1.56 -0.05
C GLU A 82 18.61 -2.78 0.25
N LEU A 83 18.59 -3.26 1.51
CA LEU A 83 19.21 -4.55 1.83
C LEU A 83 18.55 -5.70 1.05
N GLY A 84 17.23 -5.63 0.83
CA GLY A 84 16.50 -6.56 -0.01
C GLY A 84 17.05 -6.60 -1.43
N HIS A 85 17.29 -5.45 -2.05
CA HIS A 85 17.92 -5.38 -3.37
C HIS A 85 19.31 -6.02 -3.38
N TYR A 86 20.13 -5.71 -2.37
CA TYR A 86 21.46 -6.31 -2.22
C TYR A 86 21.38 -7.84 -2.13
N ILE A 87 20.56 -8.36 -1.21
CA ILE A 87 20.45 -9.82 -0.97
C ILE A 87 19.85 -10.55 -2.19
N VAL A 88 18.78 -10.03 -2.79
CA VAL A 88 18.15 -10.66 -3.96
C VAL A 88 19.15 -10.81 -5.11
N ASN A 89 20.00 -9.81 -5.33
CA ASN A 89 21.02 -9.86 -6.38
C ASN A 89 22.11 -10.92 -6.14
N THR A 90 22.29 -11.38 -4.91
CA THR A 90 23.23 -12.48 -4.58
C THR A 90 22.63 -13.88 -4.79
N LEU A 91 21.33 -13.97 -5.11
CA LEU A 91 20.61 -15.23 -5.22
C LEU A 91 20.29 -15.56 -6.68
N ASP A 92 21.19 -16.27 -7.36
CA ASP A 92 21.05 -16.67 -8.77
C ASP A 92 19.65 -17.20 -9.10
N ARG A 93 19.12 -18.09 -8.26
CA ARG A 93 17.79 -18.69 -8.46
C ARG A 93 16.64 -17.68 -8.46
N VAL A 94 16.78 -16.57 -7.73
CA VAL A 94 15.79 -15.50 -7.68
C VAL A 94 15.98 -14.56 -8.87
N VAL A 95 17.23 -14.25 -9.21
CA VAL A 95 17.57 -13.41 -10.38
C VAL A 95 17.12 -14.08 -11.69
N ASP A 96 17.45 -15.36 -11.89
CA ASP A 96 17.01 -16.14 -13.05
C ASP A 96 15.48 -16.16 -13.15
N TRP A 97 14.81 -16.37 -12.02
CA TRP A 97 13.34 -16.36 -11.99
C TRP A 97 12.78 -14.98 -12.31
N LEU A 98 13.38 -13.89 -11.83
CA LEU A 98 12.96 -12.52 -12.17
C LEU A 98 13.11 -12.24 -13.66
N ALA A 99 14.21 -12.66 -14.29
CA ALA A 99 14.45 -12.48 -15.72
C ALA A 99 13.40 -13.17 -16.61
N ASP A 100 12.77 -14.23 -16.11
CA ASP A 100 11.67 -14.94 -16.80
C ASP A 100 10.30 -14.24 -16.65
N ASN A 101 10.18 -13.12 -15.92
CA ASN A 101 8.93 -12.38 -15.72
C ASN A 101 8.86 -11.12 -16.60
N ASP A 102 7.72 -10.88 -17.25
CA ASP A 102 7.45 -9.72 -18.13
C ASP A 102 7.49 -8.34 -17.41
N ASP A 103 7.56 -8.32 -16.08
CA ASP A 103 7.55 -7.12 -15.22
C ASP A 103 8.47 -7.32 -14.01
N ASP A 104 9.71 -7.71 -14.30
CA ASP A 104 10.77 -8.02 -13.35
C ASP A 104 10.99 -6.90 -12.31
N GLY A 105 10.97 -5.63 -12.72
CA GLY A 105 11.14 -4.47 -11.85
C GLY A 105 10.06 -4.39 -10.77
N ARG A 106 8.77 -4.41 -11.13
CA ARG A 106 7.69 -4.33 -10.13
C ARG A 106 7.66 -5.55 -9.20
N VAL A 107 8.02 -6.73 -9.73
CA VAL A 107 8.10 -7.96 -8.94
C VAL A 107 9.26 -7.88 -7.95
N LEU A 108 10.43 -7.36 -8.36
CA LEU A 108 11.58 -7.12 -7.49
C LEU A 108 11.22 -6.16 -6.35
N GLU A 109 10.62 -5.01 -6.65
CA GLU A 109 10.15 -4.05 -5.64
C GLU A 109 9.20 -4.72 -4.63
N THR A 110 8.30 -5.57 -5.11
CA THR A 110 7.36 -6.32 -4.25
C THR A 110 8.10 -7.31 -3.34
N ILE A 111 9.15 -7.96 -3.83
CA ILE A 111 9.99 -8.86 -3.02
C ILE A 111 10.75 -8.06 -1.97
N CYS A 112 11.38 -6.94 -2.34
CA CYS A 112 12.12 -6.06 -1.43
C CYS A 112 11.21 -5.49 -0.33
N ASP A 113 10.00 -5.04 -0.67
CA ASP A 113 9.00 -4.58 0.30
C ASP A 113 8.59 -5.67 1.29
N ARG A 114 8.35 -6.90 0.82
CA ARG A 114 7.97 -8.02 1.71
C ARG A 114 9.15 -8.47 2.56
N PHE A 115 10.35 -8.51 2.00
CA PHE A 115 11.59 -8.79 2.72
C PHE A 115 11.80 -7.76 3.84
N ALA A 116 11.67 -6.47 3.54
CA ALA A 116 11.84 -5.38 4.49
C ALA A 116 10.88 -5.50 5.68
N ARG A 117 9.60 -5.85 5.42
CA ARG A 117 8.59 -6.08 6.46
C ARG A 117 8.98 -7.25 7.36
N GLU A 118 9.33 -8.38 6.77
CA GLU A 118 9.68 -9.58 7.52
C GLU A 118 10.96 -9.39 8.33
N LEU A 119 11.91 -8.60 7.84
CA LEU A 119 13.16 -8.32 8.55
C LEU A 119 12.97 -7.37 9.75
N LEU A 120 12.16 -6.31 9.58
CA LEU A 120 11.89 -5.34 10.64
C LEU A 120 10.91 -5.84 11.70
N LEU A 121 9.96 -6.67 11.27
CA LEU A 121 8.89 -7.14 12.12
C LEU A 121 8.48 -8.56 11.69
N PRO A 122 9.25 -9.58 12.11
CA PRO A 122 8.97 -10.96 11.76
C PRO A 122 7.56 -11.37 12.16
N THR A 123 6.91 -12.19 11.32
CA THR A 123 5.49 -12.52 11.49
C THR A 123 5.20 -13.16 12.86
N ASN A 124 6.15 -13.92 13.42
CA ASN A 124 5.99 -14.54 14.74
C ASN A 124 5.94 -13.52 15.89
N VAL A 125 6.62 -12.37 15.78
CA VAL A 125 6.61 -11.35 16.84
C VAL A 125 5.21 -10.77 17.01
N ALA A 126 4.53 -10.44 15.90
CA ALA A 126 3.16 -9.98 15.94
C ALA A 126 2.19 -11.07 16.43
N ALA A 127 2.39 -12.31 16.01
CA ALA A 127 1.56 -13.45 16.44
C ALA A 127 1.73 -13.75 17.94
N GLU A 128 2.95 -13.69 18.46
CA GLU A 128 3.27 -13.90 19.88
C GLU A 128 2.66 -12.80 20.75
N LEU A 129 2.74 -11.53 20.32
CA LEU A 129 2.13 -10.41 21.03
C LEU A 129 0.60 -10.53 21.11
N VAL A 130 -0.05 -10.86 19.98
CA VAL A 130 -1.52 -11.03 19.94
C VAL A 130 -1.94 -12.29 20.69
N GLY A 131 -1.11 -13.34 20.65
CA GLY A 131 -1.39 -14.63 21.25
C GLY A 131 -2.67 -15.27 20.72
N ARG A 132 -3.53 -15.74 21.63
CA ARG A 132 -4.84 -16.33 21.27
C ARG A 132 -5.99 -15.31 21.24
N GLY A 133 -5.72 -14.06 21.63
CA GLY A 133 -6.73 -13.01 21.72
C GLY A 133 -7.02 -12.31 20.39
N PRO A 134 -8.01 -11.40 20.35
CA PRO A 134 -8.25 -10.54 19.21
C PRO A 134 -7.16 -9.46 19.08
N VAL A 135 -6.94 -8.97 17.87
CA VAL A 135 -6.10 -7.79 17.63
C VAL A 135 -6.73 -6.57 18.31
N ARG A 136 -5.91 -5.74 18.95
CA ARG A 136 -6.30 -4.49 19.63
C ARG A 136 -5.41 -3.35 19.19
N ALA A 137 -5.91 -2.12 19.27
CA ALA A 137 -5.17 -0.93 18.87
C ALA A 137 -3.90 -0.73 19.70
N ARG A 138 -3.91 -1.13 20.97
CA ARG A 138 -2.72 -1.11 21.84
C ARG A 138 -1.55 -1.95 21.28
N HIS A 139 -1.83 -3.04 20.56
CA HIS A 139 -0.78 -3.89 20.01
C HIS A 139 0.07 -3.14 18.99
N VAL A 140 -0.48 -2.15 18.28
CA VAL A 140 0.31 -1.31 17.36
C VAL A 140 1.34 -0.49 18.12
N LEU A 141 0.94 0.07 19.28
CA LEU A 141 1.83 0.86 20.13
C LEU A 141 2.88 -0.03 20.78
N GLU A 142 2.50 -1.23 21.22
CA GLU A 142 3.41 -2.22 21.82
C GLU A 142 4.46 -2.71 20.81
N LEU A 143 4.07 -3.08 19.58
CA LEU A 143 5.02 -3.45 18.52
C LEU A 143 5.92 -2.29 18.12
N TYR A 144 5.37 -1.07 18.04
CA TYR A 144 6.17 0.11 17.79
C TYR A 144 7.18 0.31 18.94
N SER A 145 6.78 0.24 20.20
CA SER A 145 7.73 0.39 21.30
C SER A 145 8.78 -0.72 21.36
N ALA A 146 8.45 -1.95 20.96
CA ALA A 146 9.31 -3.12 21.06
C ALA A 146 10.27 -3.32 19.86
N THR A 147 10.10 -2.57 18.77
CA THR A 147 10.89 -2.77 17.53
C THR A 147 11.31 -1.45 16.91
N SER A 148 12.24 -1.50 15.96
CA SER A 148 12.59 -0.38 15.08
C SER A 148 11.62 -0.19 13.91
N ALA A 149 10.50 -0.91 13.86
CA ALA A 149 9.50 -0.77 12.83
C ALA A 149 8.73 0.58 12.92
N SER A 150 8.27 1.06 11.77
CA SER A 150 7.34 2.20 11.69
C SER A 150 5.91 1.76 12.01
N HIS A 151 5.01 2.72 12.32
CA HIS A 151 3.61 2.36 12.58
C HIS A 151 2.94 1.64 11.39
N PRO A 152 3.10 2.08 10.12
CA PRO A 152 2.55 1.34 8.98
C PRO A 152 3.02 -0.12 8.90
N VAL A 153 4.29 -0.40 9.20
CA VAL A 153 4.82 -1.77 9.24
C VAL A 153 4.15 -2.58 10.36
N CYS A 154 4.03 -2.01 11.56
CA CYS A 154 3.31 -2.63 12.68
C CYS A 154 1.86 -2.97 12.33
N MET A 155 1.17 -2.04 11.66
CA MET A 155 -0.22 -2.23 11.24
C MET A 155 -0.37 -3.33 10.19
N ILE A 156 0.56 -3.43 9.23
CA ILE A 156 0.53 -4.50 8.22
C ILE A 156 0.68 -5.88 8.89
N ALA A 157 1.65 -6.02 9.79
CA ALA A 157 1.87 -7.28 10.50
C ALA A 157 0.66 -7.66 11.37
N LEU A 158 0.04 -6.69 12.06
CA LEU A 158 -1.16 -6.94 12.88
C LEU A 158 -2.41 -7.21 12.04
N ALA A 159 -2.60 -6.55 10.90
CA ALA A 159 -3.70 -6.83 9.99
C ALA A 159 -3.63 -8.27 9.46
N GLN A 160 -2.43 -8.83 9.28
CA GLN A 160 -2.26 -10.23 8.91
C GLN A 160 -2.70 -11.22 10.01
N GLN A 161 -2.72 -10.80 11.28
CA GLN A 161 -3.21 -11.61 12.41
C GLN A 161 -4.74 -11.54 12.58
N MET A 162 -5.42 -10.66 11.84
CA MET A 162 -6.88 -10.59 11.86
C MET A 162 -7.46 -11.83 11.16
N ARG A 163 -8.44 -12.48 11.80
CA ARG A 163 -9.10 -13.69 11.27
C ARG A 163 -10.13 -13.36 10.19
N GLU A 164 -10.85 -12.26 10.39
CA GLU A 164 -11.92 -11.80 9.53
C GLU A 164 -11.56 -10.45 8.89
N LEU A 165 -12.45 -9.98 8.02
CA LEU A 165 -12.39 -8.65 7.45
C LEU A 165 -12.19 -7.58 8.53
N GLY A 166 -11.21 -6.72 8.31
CA GLY A 166 -11.01 -5.55 9.14
C GLY A 166 -9.90 -4.63 8.66
N ALA A 167 -9.70 -3.55 9.38
CA ALA A 167 -8.69 -2.57 9.07
C ALA A 167 -8.05 -2.01 10.34
N ILE A 168 -6.84 -1.52 10.22
CA ILE A 168 -6.15 -0.75 11.26
C ILE A 168 -5.85 0.61 10.65
N ALA A 169 -6.24 1.68 11.32
CA ALA A 169 -6.04 3.05 10.86
C ALA A 169 -5.28 3.87 11.91
N LEU A 170 -4.40 4.76 11.43
CA LEU A 170 -3.86 5.87 12.21
C LEU A 170 -4.61 7.12 11.82
N ILE A 171 -5.16 7.81 12.82
CA ILE A 171 -5.95 9.02 12.63
C ILE A 171 -5.21 10.16 13.32
N ASP A 172 -4.87 11.21 12.57
CA ASP A 172 -4.31 12.43 13.13
C ASP A 172 -5.36 13.10 14.03
N ARG A 173 -4.99 13.38 15.29
CA ARG A 173 -5.94 13.89 16.28
C ARG A 173 -6.42 15.30 16.01
N THR A 174 -5.61 16.09 15.31
CA THR A 174 -5.88 17.52 15.09
C THR A 174 -6.82 17.70 13.90
N THR A 175 -6.55 16.96 12.83
CA THR A 175 -7.24 17.07 11.54
C THR A 175 -8.36 16.05 11.36
N GLY A 176 -8.35 14.97 12.15
CA GLY A 176 -9.23 13.81 11.98
C GLY A 176 -8.88 12.95 10.77
N GLU A 177 -7.78 13.23 10.08
CA GLU A 177 -7.39 12.53 8.86
C GLU A 177 -6.78 11.16 9.14
N VAL A 178 -7.20 10.15 8.40
CA VAL A 178 -6.54 8.85 8.35
C VAL A 178 -5.19 9.03 7.64
N THR A 179 -4.08 9.02 8.39
CA THR A 179 -2.74 9.21 7.82
C THR A 179 -2.22 7.94 7.16
N ASP A 180 -2.61 6.78 7.71
CA ASP A 180 -2.19 5.45 7.26
C ASP A 180 -3.31 4.44 7.56
N ALA A 181 -3.45 3.44 6.70
CA ALA A 181 -4.41 2.36 6.86
C ALA A 181 -3.81 1.03 6.36
N SER A 182 -4.09 -0.04 7.09
CA SER A 182 -3.79 -1.41 6.66
C SER A 182 -5.05 -2.25 6.76
N VAL A 183 -5.34 -3.04 5.74
CA VAL A 183 -6.62 -3.72 5.59
C VAL A 183 -6.37 -5.21 5.43
N ARG A 184 -7.12 -6.00 6.18
CA ARG A 184 -7.30 -7.43 5.93
C ARG A 184 -8.58 -7.59 5.12
N PRO A 185 -8.51 -7.84 3.80
CA PRO A 185 -9.73 -8.09 3.02
C PRO A 185 -10.41 -9.37 3.49
N ASP A 186 -11.68 -9.51 3.13
CA ASP A 186 -12.42 -10.74 3.37
C ASP A 186 -11.80 -11.87 2.53
N PRO A 187 -11.59 -13.07 3.12
CA PRO A 187 -10.94 -14.17 2.42
C PRO A 187 -11.76 -14.71 1.23
N GLU A 188 -13.09 -14.57 1.25
CA GLU A 188 -13.98 -15.10 0.21
C GLU A 188 -14.50 -14.00 -0.71
N LEU A 189 -14.94 -12.89 -0.13
CA LEU A 189 -15.62 -11.79 -0.83
C LEU A 189 -14.66 -10.67 -1.27
N GLY A 190 -13.41 -10.71 -0.77
CA GLY A 190 -12.35 -9.79 -1.18
C GLY A 190 -12.45 -8.41 -0.51
N TRP A 191 -12.23 -7.36 -1.30
CA TRP A 191 -12.11 -6.01 -0.76
C TRP A 191 -13.49 -5.41 -0.43
N PRO A 192 -13.69 -4.87 0.77
CA PRO A 192 -14.90 -4.12 1.10
C PRO A 192 -14.97 -2.79 0.33
N LYS A 193 -16.19 -2.33 0.07
CA LYS A 193 -16.44 -1.04 -0.61
C LYS A 193 -16.09 0.17 0.26
N VAL A 194 -16.34 0.08 1.57
CA VAL A 194 -16.12 1.14 2.56
C VAL A 194 -15.12 0.65 3.62
N ILE A 195 -14.03 1.40 3.78
CA ILE A 195 -12.93 1.19 4.73
C ILE A 195 -12.37 2.57 5.08
N PRO A 196 -11.75 2.75 6.27
CA PRO A 196 -10.98 3.94 6.63
C PRO A 196 -9.72 4.06 5.77
N TRP A 197 -9.87 4.53 4.54
CA TRP A 197 -8.75 4.75 3.63
C TRP A 197 -7.96 5.99 4.02
N ARG A 198 -6.66 5.97 3.71
CA ARG A 198 -5.78 7.13 3.83
C ARG A 198 -6.40 8.36 3.16
N GLY A 199 -6.35 9.50 3.85
CA GLY A 199 -6.91 10.78 3.40
C GLY A 199 -8.39 10.98 3.72
N GLN A 200 -9.11 9.93 4.12
CA GLN A 200 -10.47 10.09 4.67
C GLN A 200 -10.41 10.73 6.06
N ARG A 201 -11.53 11.34 6.49
CA ARG A 201 -11.57 12.14 7.71
C ARG A 201 -12.71 11.74 8.62
N MET A 202 -12.38 11.59 9.89
CA MET A 202 -13.36 11.55 10.97
C MET A 202 -13.98 12.96 11.15
N PRO A 203 -15.30 13.07 11.40
CA PRO A 203 -15.94 14.35 11.61
C PRO A 203 -15.30 15.16 12.75
N GLN A 204 -15.25 16.49 12.59
CA GLN A 204 -14.75 17.38 13.62
C GLN A 204 -15.62 17.25 14.89
N GLY A 205 -14.98 17.20 16.06
CA GLY A 205 -15.67 17.05 17.34
C GLY A 205 -16.10 15.62 17.68
N HIS A 206 -15.76 14.62 16.84
CA HIS A 206 -15.99 13.22 17.17
C HIS A 206 -15.26 12.85 18.47
N HIS A 207 -15.92 12.16 19.40
CA HIS A 207 -15.39 11.92 20.75
C HIS A 207 -14.05 11.16 20.75
N LEU A 208 -13.77 10.36 19.72
CA LEU A 208 -12.49 9.63 19.60
C LEU A 208 -11.30 10.59 19.47
N LEU A 209 -11.49 11.75 18.83
CA LEU A 209 -10.48 12.82 18.73
C LEU A 209 -10.03 13.35 20.11
N GLY A 210 -10.92 13.24 21.10
CA GLY A 210 -10.69 13.63 22.49
C GLY A 210 -10.15 12.52 23.41
N LEU A 211 -9.86 11.31 22.92
CA LEU A 211 -9.38 10.22 23.78
C LEU A 211 -8.07 10.57 24.51
N GLU A 212 -8.03 10.42 25.83
CA GLU A 212 -6.79 10.62 26.58
C GLU A 212 -5.70 9.63 26.15
N GLU A 213 -4.44 10.03 26.25
CA GLU A 213 -3.30 9.18 25.90
C GLU A 213 -3.28 7.90 26.77
N GLY A 214 -3.11 6.75 26.12
CA GLY A 214 -3.16 5.43 26.76
C GLY A 214 -4.58 4.91 27.05
N THR A 215 -5.62 5.76 26.95
CA THR A 215 -7.00 5.34 27.18
C THR A 215 -7.56 4.64 25.95
N GLY A 216 -8.08 3.43 26.16
CA GLY A 216 -8.72 2.62 25.13
C GLY A 216 -10.25 2.70 25.19
N ARG A 217 -10.90 2.51 24.04
CA ARG A 217 -12.35 2.38 23.94
C ARG A 217 -12.73 1.30 22.93
N THR A 218 -13.74 0.50 23.27
CA THR A 218 -14.37 -0.43 22.35
C THR A 218 -15.83 -0.03 22.15
N GLU A 219 -16.26 0.21 20.92
CA GLU A 219 -17.63 0.63 20.61
C GLU A 219 -18.00 0.33 19.16
N ARG A 220 -19.26 0.59 18.78
CA ARG A 220 -19.71 0.57 17.39
C ARG A 220 -19.59 1.96 16.78
N LEU A 221 -19.05 2.05 15.58
CA LEU A 221 -18.84 3.29 14.83
C LEU A 221 -19.32 3.12 13.39
N THR A 222 -20.11 4.06 12.90
CA THR A 222 -20.40 4.20 11.46
C THR A 222 -19.26 4.94 10.79
N TRP A 223 -18.64 4.31 9.79
CA TRP A 223 -17.60 4.93 8.99
C TRP A 223 -18.15 5.43 7.66
N HIS A 224 -17.88 6.70 7.36
CA HIS A 224 -18.32 7.36 6.14
C HIS A 224 -17.24 7.28 5.07
N GLY A 225 -17.48 6.51 4.02
CA GLY A 225 -16.59 6.38 2.87
C GLY A 225 -17.10 7.13 1.63
N THR A 226 -16.25 7.22 0.62
CA THR A 226 -16.61 7.81 -0.69
C THR A 226 -17.79 7.10 -1.36
N TRP A 227 -18.02 5.84 -1.03
CA TRP A 227 -18.92 4.93 -1.72
C TRP A 227 -20.14 4.50 -0.88
N GLY A 228 -20.32 5.12 0.29
CA GLY A 228 -21.38 4.80 1.24
C GLY A 228 -20.87 4.80 2.68
N ASP A 229 -21.77 4.41 3.57
CA ASP A 229 -21.55 4.34 5.01
C ASP A 229 -21.63 2.89 5.45
N GLU A 230 -20.76 2.48 6.36
CA GLU A 230 -20.74 1.12 6.90
C GLU A 230 -20.48 1.13 8.41
N ASP A 231 -21.18 0.26 9.13
CA ASP A 231 -20.94 0.05 10.56
C ASP A 231 -19.72 -0.87 10.79
N PHE A 232 -18.92 -0.51 11.79
CA PHE A 232 -17.81 -1.30 12.29
C PHE A 232 -17.88 -1.39 13.81
N PHE A 233 -17.41 -2.50 14.36
CA PHE A 233 -16.91 -2.50 15.73
C PHE A 233 -15.49 -1.97 15.73
N ILE A 234 -15.15 -1.15 16.71
CA ILE A 234 -13.82 -0.59 16.85
C ILE A 234 -13.21 -0.87 18.22
N ASP A 235 -11.89 -1.04 18.25
CA ASP A 235 -11.04 -0.89 19.43
C ASP A 235 -10.07 0.25 19.11
N ALA A 236 -10.13 1.33 19.87
CA ALA A 236 -9.32 2.53 19.65
C ALA A 236 -8.49 2.85 20.89
N VAL A 237 -7.30 3.41 20.70
CA VAL A 237 -6.46 3.94 21.78
C VAL A 237 -5.91 5.32 21.41
N GLY A 238 -5.97 6.25 22.36
CA GLY A 238 -5.34 7.55 22.22
C GLY A 238 -3.81 7.47 22.35
N ALA A 239 -3.09 8.12 21.45
CA ALA A 239 -1.68 8.44 21.58
C ALA A 239 -1.49 9.95 21.44
N ARG A 240 -0.30 10.48 21.76
CA ARG A 240 0.00 11.93 21.78
C ARG A 240 -0.64 12.75 20.66
N ASN A 241 -0.32 12.45 19.40
CA ASN A 241 -0.81 13.19 18.22
C ASN A 241 -1.71 12.37 17.29
N LYS A 242 -2.04 11.13 17.66
CA LYS A 242 -2.80 10.21 16.81
C LYS A 242 -3.73 9.33 17.61
N ILE A 243 -4.74 8.77 16.96
CA ILE A 243 -5.52 7.64 17.45
C ILE A 243 -5.13 6.44 16.62
N VAL A 244 -4.90 5.32 17.29
CA VAL A 244 -4.85 4.03 16.61
C VAL A 244 -6.23 3.42 16.74
N CYS A 245 -6.81 2.97 15.64
CA CYS A 245 -8.14 2.37 15.62
C CYS A 245 -8.11 1.07 14.82
N VAL A 246 -8.54 -0.03 15.44
CA VAL A 246 -8.80 -1.31 14.79
C VAL A 246 -10.28 -1.40 14.50
N PHE A 247 -10.63 -1.60 13.24
CA PHE A 247 -11.97 -1.79 12.71
C PHE A 247 -12.19 -3.27 12.43
N ALA A 248 -13.28 -3.83 12.94
CA ALA A 248 -13.70 -5.20 12.71
C ALA A 248 -15.14 -5.24 12.19
N ALA A 249 -15.40 -6.15 11.25
CA ALA A 249 -16.74 -6.36 10.72
C ALA A 249 -17.68 -7.02 11.73
N THR A 250 -17.14 -7.78 12.68
CA THR A 250 -17.85 -8.46 13.77
C THR A 250 -17.29 -8.02 15.12
N ASP A 251 -18.06 -8.21 16.20
CA ASP A 251 -17.57 -7.90 17.54
C ASP A 251 -16.68 -9.03 18.03
N ILE A 252 -15.37 -8.83 17.89
CA ILE A 252 -14.34 -9.79 18.28
C ILE A 252 -13.85 -9.56 19.72
N TRP A 253 -14.31 -8.52 20.42
CA TRP A 253 -13.81 -8.13 21.74
C TRP A 253 -14.78 -8.46 22.86
N THR A 254 -16.08 -8.56 22.59
CA THR A 254 -17.08 -8.96 23.58
C THR A 254 -17.40 -10.45 23.48
N PRO A 255 -17.19 -11.25 24.55
CA PRO A 255 -17.54 -12.66 24.52
C PRO A 255 -19.04 -12.89 24.30
N GLY A 256 -19.39 -13.74 23.33
CA GLY A 256 -20.77 -14.15 23.07
C GLY A 256 -21.60 -13.20 22.22
N SER A 257 -21.03 -12.10 21.71
CA SER A 257 -21.72 -11.12 20.85
C SER A 257 -21.49 -11.33 19.35
N ALA A 258 -21.02 -12.51 18.93
CA ALA A 258 -20.67 -12.86 17.55
C ALA A 258 -21.85 -12.88 16.54
N ALA A 259 -22.92 -12.13 16.81
CA ALA A 259 -23.90 -11.80 15.80
C ALA A 259 -23.19 -10.94 14.73
N PRO A 260 -23.12 -11.39 13.47
CA PRO A 260 -22.52 -10.61 12.41
C PRO A 260 -23.30 -9.30 12.24
N LEU A 261 -22.60 -8.16 12.19
CA LEU A 261 -23.20 -6.95 11.64
C LEU A 261 -23.48 -7.23 10.17
N ILE A 262 -24.76 -7.15 9.78
CA ILE A 262 -25.35 -6.58 8.55
C ILE A 262 -24.65 -6.93 7.22
N SER A 263 -25.43 -7.21 6.16
CA SER A 263 -24.89 -7.38 4.80
C SER A 263 -24.02 -6.19 4.40
N ARG A 264 -22.73 -6.44 4.14
CA ARG A 264 -21.75 -5.45 3.68
C ARG A 264 -21.60 -5.51 2.17
N ASP A 265 -21.41 -4.36 1.54
CA ASP A 265 -21.07 -4.30 0.11
C ASP A 265 -19.57 -4.58 -0.12
N PHE A 266 -19.29 -5.47 -1.06
CA PHE A 266 -17.94 -5.78 -1.51
C PHE A 266 -17.65 -5.17 -2.87
N ASP A 267 -16.38 -4.92 -3.13
CA ASP A 267 -15.91 -4.40 -4.40
C ASP A 267 -16.01 -5.45 -5.49
N THR A 268 -17.06 -5.34 -6.31
CA THR A 268 -17.30 -6.21 -7.46
C THR A 268 -16.72 -5.65 -8.77
N ARG A 269 -15.85 -4.62 -8.71
CA ARG A 269 -15.28 -4.02 -9.92
C ARG A 269 -14.39 -5.03 -10.65
N PRO A 270 -14.64 -5.29 -11.95
CA PRO A 270 -13.79 -6.20 -12.69
C PRO A 270 -12.39 -5.61 -12.87
N HIS A 271 -11.38 -6.48 -12.86
CA HIS A 271 -10.06 -6.13 -13.35
C HIS A 271 -10.07 -6.10 -14.88
N LEU A 272 -9.84 -4.92 -15.43
CA LEU A 272 -9.84 -4.68 -16.86
C LEU A 272 -8.42 -4.37 -17.31
N ARG A 273 -8.02 -4.94 -18.45
CA ARG A 273 -6.77 -4.59 -19.14
C ARG A 273 -7.06 -3.67 -20.32
N GLY A 274 -6.17 -2.73 -20.55
CA GLY A 274 -6.26 -1.81 -21.68
C GLY A 274 -4.91 -1.24 -22.08
N THR A 275 -4.89 -0.62 -23.26
CA THR A 275 -3.69 0.02 -23.83
C THR A 275 -4.00 1.46 -24.18
N CYS A 276 -3.25 2.41 -23.61
CA CYS A 276 -3.45 3.83 -23.85
C CYS A 276 -2.19 4.62 -23.49
N CYS A 277 -1.98 5.76 -24.16
CA CYS A 277 -0.83 6.64 -23.91
C CYS A 277 0.52 5.89 -24.01
N GLY A 278 0.62 4.95 -24.97
CA GLY A 278 1.83 4.18 -25.24
C GLY A 278 2.15 3.09 -24.20
N ARG A 279 1.25 2.81 -23.25
CA ARG A 279 1.47 1.81 -22.20
C ARG A 279 0.26 0.89 -22.06
N ASP A 280 0.55 -0.37 -21.76
CA ASP A 280 -0.45 -1.31 -21.24
C ASP A 280 -0.71 -1.00 -19.76
N PHE A 281 -1.95 -1.18 -19.33
CA PHE A 281 -2.37 -0.94 -17.97
C PHE A 281 -3.45 -1.93 -17.54
N GLN A 282 -3.53 -2.15 -16.22
CA GLN A 282 -4.59 -2.89 -15.57
C GLN A 282 -5.26 -1.98 -14.54
N VAL A 283 -6.59 -1.90 -14.57
CA VAL A 283 -7.39 -1.10 -13.65
C VAL A 283 -8.54 -1.91 -13.08
N ALA A 284 -8.88 -1.69 -11.81
CA ALA A 284 -10.13 -2.14 -11.23
C ALA A 284 -11.19 -1.05 -11.43
N GLY A 285 -12.22 -1.34 -12.21
CA GLY A 285 -13.23 -0.33 -12.52
C GLY A 285 -14.34 -0.87 -13.41
N TYR A 286 -15.47 -0.16 -13.43
CA TYR A 286 -16.53 -0.50 -14.38
C TYR A 286 -16.12 -0.07 -15.79
N PRO A 287 -16.33 -0.94 -16.79
CA PRO A 287 -15.99 -0.61 -18.16
C PRO A 287 -16.88 0.53 -18.68
N CYS A 288 -16.39 1.30 -19.65
CA CYS A 288 -17.19 2.34 -20.28
C CYS A 288 -18.54 1.76 -20.77
N PRO A 289 -19.69 2.39 -20.47
CA PRO A 289 -20.99 1.85 -20.85
C PRO A 289 -21.15 1.66 -22.36
N LYS A 290 -20.46 2.48 -23.18
CA LYS A 290 -20.52 2.45 -24.64
C LYS A 290 -19.61 1.39 -25.26
N CYS A 291 -18.29 1.44 -25.03
CA CYS A 291 -17.36 0.52 -25.69
C CYS A 291 -17.00 -0.73 -24.87
N LYS A 292 -17.46 -0.82 -23.62
CA LYS A 292 -17.14 -1.90 -22.68
C LYS A 292 -15.64 -2.09 -22.40
N LYS A 293 -14.80 -1.07 -22.68
CA LYS A 293 -13.36 -1.06 -22.39
C LYS A 293 -13.04 -0.16 -21.19
N PRO A 294 -11.89 -0.34 -20.51
CA PRO A 294 -11.51 0.48 -19.37
C PRO A 294 -11.17 1.93 -19.76
N PHE A 295 -11.21 2.82 -18.77
CA PHE A 295 -10.68 4.18 -18.86
C PHE A 295 -9.18 4.17 -18.56
N CYS A 296 -8.41 4.96 -19.32
CA CYS A 296 -6.97 5.07 -19.11
C CYS A 296 -6.67 5.81 -17.78
N PRO A 297 -5.79 5.29 -16.91
CA PRO A 297 -5.44 5.96 -15.66
C PRO A 297 -4.64 7.26 -15.89
N SER A 298 -3.95 7.40 -17.02
CA SER A 298 -3.14 8.59 -17.32
C SER A 298 -3.97 9.74 -17.91
N CYS A 299 -4.89 9.47 -18.84
CA CYS A 299 -5.67 10.52 -19.50
C CYS A 299 -7.16 10.54 -19.15
N GLY A 300 -7.64 9.55 -18.38
CA GLY A 300 -9.04 9.45 -17.95
C GLY A 300 -10.04 9.02 -19.03
N LEU A 301 -9.61 8.78 -20.28
CA LEU A 301 -10.51 8.52 -21.41
C LEU A 301 -10.62 7.02 -21.76
N CYS A 302 -11.81 6.57 -22.17
CA CYS A 302 -12.00 5.27 -22.85
C CYS A 302 -11.49 5.32 -24.29
N PRO A 303 -11.25 4.17 -24.95
CA PRO A 303 -10.99 4.10 -26.39
C PRO A 303 -12.04 4.85 -27.22
N CYS A 304 -13.32 4.74 -26.87
CA CYS A 304 -14.40 5.43 -27.56
C CYS A 304 -14.31 6.96 -27.51
N GLN A 305 -13.97 7.51 -26.36
CA GLN A 305 -13.86 8.95 -26.12
C GLN A 305 -12.63 9.51 -26.80
N ARG A 306 -11.53 8.74 -26.83
CA ARG A 306 -10.33 9.11 -27.60
C ARG A 306 -10.62 9.11 -29.10
N SER A 307 -11.35 8.11 -29.59
CA SER A 307 -11.75 8.07 -31.00
C SER A 307 -12.61 9.28 -31.34
N SER A 308 -13.63 9.60 -30.54
CA SER A 308 -14.47 10.78 -30.79
C SER A 308 -13.75 12.11 -30.61
N ALA A 309 -12.78 12.20 -29.70
CA ALA A 309 -11.94 13.40 -29.54
C ALA A 309 -10.95 13.56 -30.70
N ALA A 310 -10.69 12.48 -31.44
CA ALA A 310 -9.88 12.46 -32.64
C ALA A 310 -10.73 12.51 -33.91
N ASP A 311 -12.02 12.82 -33.84
CA ASP A 311 -12.88 13.03 -34.99
C ASP A 311 -13.16 14.54 -35.12
N ALA A 312 -13.10 15.06 -36.35
CA ALA A 312 -13.39 16.45 -36.70
C ALA A 312 -14.57 16.50 -37.69
N LEU A 313 -15.39 17.54 -37.60
CA LEU A 313 -16.49 17.74 -38.54
C LEU A 313 -15.96 18.34 -39.85
N CYS A 314 -16.49 17.87 -40.98
CA CYS A 314 -16.37 18.62 -42.23
C CYS A 314 -17.17 19.92 -42.12
N ASP A 315 -16.57 21.04 -42.51
CA ASP A 315 -17.18 22.37 -42.38
C ASP A 315 -18.41 22.58 -43.29
N GLU A 316 -18.60 21.74 -44.31
CA GLU A 316 -19.72 21.86 -45.26
C GLU A 316 -20.81 20.81 -45.05
N CYS A 317 -20.46 19.52 -45.03
CA CYS A 317 -21.46 18.44 -44.89
C CYS A 317 -21.70 18.00 -43.44
N PHE A 318 -20.97 18.55 -42.47
CA PHE A 318 -21.08 18.27 -41.03
C PHE A 318 -21.00 16.79 -40.65
N ARG A 319 -20.37 15.95 -41.49
CA ARG A 319 -20.06 14.55 -41.16
C ARG A 319 -18.74 14.45 -40.40
N LEU A 320 -18.62 13.45 -39.53
CA LEU A 320 -17.42 13.17 -38.74
C LEU A 320 -16.36 12.45 -39.60
N PHE A 321 -15.15 13.00 -39.62
CA PHE A 321 -13.98 12.44 -40.29
C PHE A 321 -12.79 12.41 -39.34
N ARG A 322 -11.78 11.59 -39.65
CA ARG A 322 -10.46 11.73 -39.01
C ARG A 322 -9.80 13.03 -39.51
N PRO A 323 -8.99 13.75 -38.72
CA PRO A 323 -8.50 15.07 -39.09
C PRO A 323 -7.57 15.02 -40.31
N HIS A 324 -6.87 13.89 -40.51
CA HIS A 324 -6.04 13.66 -41.71
C HIS A 324 -6.83 13.36 -42.99
N LEU A 325 -8.14 13.13 -42.89
CA LEU A 325 -9.05 12.98 -44.03
C LEU A 325 -9.73 14.31 -44.40
N LEU A 326 -9.48 15.36 -43.62
CA LEU A 326 -9.91 16.72 -43.91
C LEU A 326 -8.72 17.50 -44.43
N GLU A 327 -8.86 18.13 -45.60
CA GLU A 327 -7.92 19.15 -46.07
C GLU A 327 -8.63 20.50 -46.01
N GLY A 328 -8.06 21.45 -45.27
CA GLY A 328 -8.69 22.76 -45.07
C GLY A 328 -10.06 22.72 -44.38
N GLY A 329 -10.35 21.69 -43.59
CA GLY A 329 -11.66 21.50 -42.94
C GLY A 329 -12.71 20.78 -43.80
N LEU A 330 -12.38 20.41 -45.04
CA LEU A 330 -13.31 19.79 -45.99
C LEU A 330 -12.95 18.32 -46.27
N CYS A 331 -13.97 17.48 -46.39
CA CYS A 331 -13.81 16.07 -46.77
C CYS A 331 -13.65 15.90 -48.29
N VAL A 332 -13.22 14.72 -48.74
CA VAL A 332 -12.99 14.43 -50.17
C VAL A 332 -14.18 14.73 -51.09
N GLU A 333 -15.42 14.61 -50.59
CA GLU A 333 -16.64 14.88 -51.37
C GLU A 333 -17.03 16.37 -51.39
N CYS A 334 -16.52 17.17 -50.45
CA CYS A 334 -16.78 18.61 -50.29
C CYS A 334 -15.61 19.48 -50.75
N ARG A 335 -14.53 18.88 -51.25
CA ARG A 335 -13.38 19.58 -51.83
C ARG A 335 -13.63 20.00 -53.27
#